data_AF-A0A4Y2RNN6-F1
#
_entry.id   AF-A0A4Y2RNN6-F1
#
_cell.length_a   1.000
_cell.length_b   1.000
_cell.length_c   1.000
_cell.angle_alpha   90.00
_cell.angle_beta   90.00
_cell.angle_gamma   90.00
#
_symmetry.space_group_name_H-M   'P 1'
#
loop_
_entity.id
_entity.type
_entity.pdbx_description
1 polymer ?
#
loop_
_entity_poly.entity_id
_entity_poly.type
_entity_poly.pdbx_seq_one_letter_code
_entity_poly.pdbx_strand_id
1 'polypeptide(L)'
;MLPSKGSVIQDDETSVCVWVHKTESQKDNPVLSYKRQDDSQAIIDKKDFNLVLIPNFQKCLMYRLQTDRICIDSTHEISSYDFELVTVIVIGTHTVQQAIH
;
A
#
# COMPACT_ATOMS: atom_id res chain seq x y z
N MET A 1 24.42 3.34 2.13
CA MET A 1 25.05 4.38 1.27
C MET A 1 24.03 4.71 0.20
N LEU A 2 23.41 5.89 0.24
CA LEU A 2 22.38 6.28 -0.73
C LEU A 2 23.05 6.67 -2.06
N PRO A 3 22.50 6.26 -3.22
CA PRO A 3 23.09 6.59 -4.51
C PRO A 3 23.00 8.10 -4.80
N SER A 4 24.04 8.62 -5.47
CA SER A 4 24.13 10.03 -5.86
C SER A 4 23.15 10.38 -6.99
N LYS A 5 22.71 11.65 -6.98
CA LYS A 5 21.79 12.23 -7.98
C LYS A 5 22.29 11.94 -9.40
N GLY A 6 21.51 11.17 -10.16
CA GLY A 6 21.74 10.92 -11.59
C GLY A 6 21.95 9.46 -12.00
N SER A 7 21.95 8.50 -11.05
CA SER A 7 21.89 7.08 -11.41
C SER A 7 20.44 6.68 -11.67
N VAL A 8 20.19 6.14 -12.88
CA VAL A 8 18.97 5.37 -13.14
C VAL A 8 19.06 4.15 -12.24
N ILE A 9 18.22 4.09 -11.21
CA ILE A 9 18.12 2.91 -10.35
C ILE A 9 17.52 1.82 -11.25
N GLN A 10 18.37 0.91 -11.72
CA GLN A 10 17.97 -0.22 -12.58
C GLN A 10 17.34 -1.37 -11.78
N ASP A 11 17.26 -1.22 -10.46
CA ASP A 11 16.75 -2.21 -9.52
C ASP A 11 15.44 -1.72 -8.89
N ASP A 12 14.34 -2.36 -9.25
CA ASP A 12 12.99 -1.96 -8.85
C ASP A 12 12.84 -2.00 -7.32
N GLU A 13 13.46 -2.96 -6.64
CA GLU A 13 13.46 -3.08 -5.18
C GLU A 13 14.14 -1.87 -4.52
N THR A 14 15.36 -1.53 -4.98
CA THR A 14 16.07 -0.34 -4.49
C THR A 14 15.26 0.93 -4.75
N SER A 15 14.55 1.03 -5.87
CA SER A 15 13.74 2.20 -6.20
C SER A 15 12.57 2.38 -5.21
N VAL A 16 11.89 1.29 -4.86
CA VAL A 16 10.81 1.27 -3.85
C VAL A 16 11.37 1.63 -2.48
N CYS A 17 12.51 1.04 -2.09
CA CYS A 17 13.17 1.34 -0.82
C CYS A 17 13.51 2.84 -0.68
N VAL A 18 14.09 3.43 -1.72
CA VAL A 18 14.40 4.87 -1.74
C VAL A 18 13.13 5.72 -1.66
N TRP A 19 12.07 5.33 -2.36
CA TRP A 19 10.79 6.04 -2.30
C TRP A 19 10.14 5.96 -0.92
N VAL A 20 10.14 4.79 -0.27
CA VAL A 20 9.62 4.61 1.09
C VAL A 20 10.35 5.55 2.06
N HIS A 21 11.68 5.51 2.08
CA HIS A 21 12.50 6.37 2.96
C HIS A 21 12.25 7.86 2.70
N LYS A 22 12.10 8.27 1.44
CA LYS A 22 11.78 9.67 1.10
C LYS A 22 10.41 10.09 1.64
N THR A 23 9.48 9.13 1.74
CA THR A 23 8.08 9.39 2.10
C THR A 23 7.85 9.35 3.62
N GLU A 24 8.74 8.72 4.41
CA GLU A 24 8.69 8.73 5.88
C GLU A 24 8.63 10.14 6.49
N SER A 25 9.33 11.10 5.88
CA SER A 25 9.37 12.50 6.33
C SER A 25 8.14 13.32 5.94
N GLN A 26 7.24 12.76 5.10
CA GLN A 26 6.09 13.49 4.60
C GLN A 26 4.91 13.39 5.56
N LYS A 27 4.22 14.52 5.78
CA LYS A 27 3.02 14.60 6.62
C LYS A 27 1.93 13.63 6.16
N ASP A 28 1.82 13.41 4.85
CA ASP A 28 0.84 12.52 4.24
C ASP A 28 1.44 11.18 3.78
N ASN A 29 2.35 10.60 4.58
CA ASN A 29 2.94 9.30 4.30
C ASN A 29 1.85 8.21 4.18
N PRO A 30 1.69 7.57 3.00
CA PRO A 30 0.72 6.49 2.83
C PRO A 30 1.25 5.15 3.34
N VAL A 31 2.55 4.99 3.60
CA VAL A 31 3.14 3.69 3.99
C VAL A 31 2.73 3.33 5.41
N LEU A 32 2.04 2.21 5.57
CA LEU A 32 1.72 1.61 6.87
C LEU A 32 2.75 0.58 7.31
N SER A 33 3.21 -0.23 6.36
CA SER A 33 4.19 -1.30 6.59
C SER A 33 5.05 -1.43 5.35
N TYR A 34 6.34 -1.64 5.57
CA TYR A 34 7.29 -1.96 4.53
C TYR A 34 8.28 -3.02 5.04
N LYS A 35 8.51 -4.04 4.22
CA LYS A 35 9.48 -5.10 4.44
C LYS A 35 10.17 -5.41 3.11
N ARG A 36 11.49 -5.39 3.11
CA ARG A 36 12.28 -5.77 1.93
C ARG A 36 12.38 -7.29 1.83
N GLN A 37 12.77 -7.78 0.66
CA GLN A 37 13.26 -9.15 0.57
C GLN A 37 14.50 -9.29 1.44
N ASP A 38 14.69 -10.47 2.01
CA ASP A 38 15.76 -10.81 2.97
C ASP A 38 15.66 -10.16 4.36
N ASP A 39 14.75 -9.21 4.59
CA ASP A 39 14.42 -8.74 5.93
C ASP A 39 13.64 -9.80 6.70
N SER A 40 13.97 -9.98 7.99
CA SER A 40 13.26 -10.91 8.85
C SER A 40 12.04 -10.23 9.49
N GLN A 41 10.84 -10.76 9.25
CA GLN A 41 9.62 -10.39 9.96
C GLN A 41 8.85 -11.65 10.35
N ALA A 42 8.23 -11.65 11.53
CA ALA A 42 7.67 -12.86 12.15
C ALA A 42 6.55 -13.55 11.34
N ILE A 43 5.89 -12.83 10.42
CA ILE A 43 4.66 -13.29 9.75
C ILE A 43 4.88 -13.52 8.24
N ILE A 44 5.96 -13.00 7.66
CA ILE A 44 6.17 -12.97 6.20
C ILE A 44 7.51 -13.66 5.88
N ASP A 45 7.49 -14.66 4.99
CA ASP A 45 8.68 -15.43 4.61
C ASP A 45 9.79 -14.48 4.12
N LYS A 46 11.03 -14.75 4.51
CA LYS A 46 12.21 -13.95 4.17
C LYS A 46 12.32 -13.64 2.66
N LYS A 47 11.87 -14.54 1.78
CA LYS A 47 11.91 -14.33 0.32
C LYS A 47 10.85 -13.35 -0.19
N ASP A 48 9.80 -13.14 0.59
CA ASP A 48 8.69 -12.28 0.20
C ASP A 48 8.94 -10.84 0.65
N PHE A 49 8.61 -9.89 -0.22
CA PHE A 49 8.54 -8.47 0.13
C PHE A 49 7.13 -8.12 0.60
N ASN A 50 6.97 -7.02 1.33
CA ASN A 50 5.66 -6.50 1.71
C ASN A 50 5.65 -4.98 1.67
N LEU A 51 4.62 -4.41 1.04
CA LEU A 51 4.37 -2.97 1.06
C LEU A 51 2.88 -2.75 1.26
N VAL A 52 2.52 -2.16 2.40
CA VAL A 52 1.14 -1.80 2.72
C VAL A 52 0.99 -0.29 2.64
N LEU A 53 0.09 0.17 1.79
CA LEU A 53 -0.20 1.58 1.55
C LEU A 53 -1.65 1.91 1.93
N ILE A 54 -1.85 3.02 2.63
CA ILE A 54 -3.14 3.68 2.79
C ILE A 54 -2.98 5.21 2.73
N PRO A 55 -3.33 5.84 1.61
CA PRO A 55 -3.37 7.30 1.52
C PRO A 55 -4.29 7.93 2.57
N ASN A 56 -3.96 9.14 3.02
CA ASN A 56 -4.74 9.85 4.04
C ASN A 56 -6.21 10.07 3.63
N PHE A 57 -6.52 10.22 2.34
CA PHE A 57 -7.90 10.34 1.89
C PHE A 57 -8.71 9.06 2.20
N GLN A 58 -8.10 7.86 2.04
CA GLN A 58 -8.75 6.58 2.35
C GLN A 58 -8.97 6.46 3.85
N LYS A 59 -7.99 6.82 4.69
CA LYS A 59 -8.14 6.88 6.16
C LYS A 59 -9.32 7.79 6.57
N CYS A 60 -9.37 8.98 6.00
CA CYS A 60 -10.45 9.94 6.26
C CYS A 60 -11.82 9.42 5.80
N LEU A 61 -11.87 8.75 4.65
CA LEU A 61 -13.10 8.17 4.13
C LEU A 61 -13.60 7.04 5.04
N MET A 62 -12.71 6.16 5.49
CA MET A 62 -13.05 5.07 6.43
C MET A 62 -13.68 5.61 7.72
N TYR A 63 -13.07 6.65 8.30
CA TYR A 63 -13.57 7.32 9.50
C TYR A 63 -14.96 7.95 9.26
N ARG A 64 -15.13 8.68 8.14
CA ARG A 64 -16.38 9.39 7.83
C ARG A 64 -17.55 8.45 7.53
N LEU A 65 -17.29 7.34 6.84
CA LEU A 65 -18.32 6.39 6.46
C LEU A 65 -18.71 5.42 7.59
N GLN A 66 -18.12 5.56 8.80
CA GLN A 66 -18.32 4.65 9.92
C GLN A 66 -18.24 3.18 9.48
N THR A 67 -17.22 2.90 8.67
CA THR A 67 -17.09 1.65 7.92
C THR A 67 -17.16 0.46 8.86
N ASP A 68 -18.16 -0.41 8.68
CA ASP A 68 -18.31 -1.66 9.44
C ASP A 68 -17.63 -2.85 8.74
N ARG A 69 -17.28 -2.70 7.45
CA ARG A 69 -16.77 -3.78 6.58
C ARG A 69 -15.60 -3.32 5.72
N ILE A 70 -14.52 -4.09 5.76
CA ILE A 70 -13.36 -3.92 4.87
C ILE A 70 -13.40 -5.08 3.87
N CYS A 71 -13.46 -4.77 2.57
CA CYS A 71 -13.32 -5.78 1.53
C CYS A 71 -11.86 -5.82 1.10
N ILE A 72 -11.24 -6.99 1.27
CA ILE A 72 -9.88 -7.25 0.80
C ILE A 72 -10.04 -8.13 -0.42
N ASP A 73 -9.67 -7.63 -1.59
CA ASP A 73 -9.70 -8.39 -2.83
C ASP A 73 -8.27 -8.59 -3.30
N SER A 74 -7.83 -9.84 -3.40
CA SER A 74 -6.57 -10.17 -4.05
C SER A 74 -6.84 -10.16 -5.54
N THR A 75 -6.13 -9.32 -6.29
CA THR A 75 -6.13 -9.50 -7.74
C THR A 75 -5.35 -10.78 -7.97
N HIS A 76 -6.03 -11.87 -8.33
CA HIS A 76 -5.44 -13.16 -8.69
C HIS A 76 -4.46 -13.09 -9.89
N GLU A 77 -4.18 -11.88 -10.37
CA GLU A 77 -3.12 -11.58 -11.32
C GLU A 77 -1.83 -11.29 -10.56
N ILE A 78 -1.01 -12.33 -10.55
CA ILE A 78 0.43 -12.24 -10.42
C ILE A 78 0.92 -11.09 -11.30
N SER A 79 1.47 -10.02 -10.69
CA SER A 79 2.05 -8.92 -11.46
C SER A 79 3.17 -9.44 -12.40
N SER A 80 3.67 -8.61 -13.32
CA SER A 80 4.80 -8.99 -14.19
C SER A 80 6.08 -9.41 -13.44
N TYR A 81 6.09 -9.29 -12.11
CA TYR A 81 7.17 -9.61 -11.18
C TYR A 81 6.88 -10.81 -10.29
N ASP A 82 5.86 -11.60 -10.61
CA ASP A 82 5.43 -12.74 -9.82
C ASP A 82 4.85 -12.43 -8.42
N PHE A 83 4.43 -11.19 -8.19
CA PHE A 83 3.90 -10.74 -6.89
C PHE A 83 2.38 -10.68 -6.83
N GLU A 84 1.83 -11.11 -5.69
CA GLU A 84 0.41 -10.96 -5.36
C GLU A 84 0.10 -9.50 -5.00
N LEU A 85 -0.79 -8.89 -5.77
CA LEU A 85 -1.29 -7.55 -5.48
C LEU A 85 -2.65 -7.68 -4.78
N VAL A 86 -2.73 -7.17 -3.55
CA VAL A 86 -3.97 -7.13 -2.79
C VAL A 86 -4.49 -5.71 -2.76
N THR A 87 -5.68 -5.49 -3.30
CA THR A 87 -6.38 -4.21 -3.25
C THR A 87 -7.44 -4.25 -2.15
N VAL A 88 -7.32 -3.35 -1.17
CA VAL A 88 -8.35 -3.18 -0.14
C VAL A 88 -9.36 -2.14 -0.64
N ILE A 89 -10.59 -2.58 -0.92
CA ILE A 89 -11.71 -1.71 -1.28
C ILE A 89 -12.61 -1.56 -0.05
N VAL A 90 -12.88 -0.31 0.33
CA VAL A 90 -13.78 -0.03 1.45
C VAL A 90 -15.18 0.24 0.90
N ILE A 91 -16.15 -0.61 1.27
CA ILE A 91 -17.57 -0.44 0.91
C ILE A 91 -18.35 -0.11 2.17
N GLY A 92 -18.91 1.10 2.26
CA GLY A 92 -19.82 1.48 3.34
C GLY A 92 -21.27 1.12 3.01
N THR A 93 -21.99 0.50 3.94
CA THR A 93 -23.43 0.28 3.77
C THR A 93 -24.20 1.52 4.19
N HIS A 94 -24.33 2.47 3.27
CA HIS A 94 -25.51 3.32 3.23
C HIS A 94 -26.23 3.03 1.93
N THR A 95 -27.46 2.52 2.05
CA THR A 95 -28.43 2.44 0.95
C THR A 95 -28.39 3.73 0.16
N VAL A 96 -28.13 3.64 -1.14
CA VAL A 96 -28.39 4.74 -2.07
C VAL A 96 -29.90 4.93 -2.09
N GLN A 97 -30.43 5.72 -1.18
CA GLN A 97 -31.77 6.28 -1.35
C GLN A 97 -31.59 7.51 -2.23
N GLN A 98 -31.63 7.28 -3.54
CA GLN A 98 -32.15 8.32 -4.43
C GLN A 98 -33.56 8.63 -3.91
N ALA A 99 -33.73 9.81 -3.33
CA ALA A 99 -35.03 10.42 -3.14
C ALA A 99 -34.93 11.84 -3.65
N ILE A 100 -35.55 12.02 -4.82
CA ILE A 100 -36.01 13.26 -5.42
C ILE A 100 -36.56 14.20 -4.32
N HIS A 101 -35.91 15.35 -4.11
CA HIS A 101 -36.54 16.67 -4.15
C HIS A 101 -35.51 17.81 -4.17
#